data_AF-A0A6I1JKV6-F1
#
_entry.id   AF-A0A6I1JKV6-F1
#
_cell.length_a   1.000
_cell.length_b   1.000
_cell.length_c   1.000
_cell.angle_alpha   90.00
_cell.angle_beta   90.00
_cell.angle_gamma   90.00
#
_symmetry.space_group_name_H-M   'P 1'
#
loop_
_entity.id
_entity.type
_entity.pdbx_description
1 polymer ?
#
loop_
_entity_poly.entity_id
_entity_poly.type
_entity_poly.pdbx_seq_one_letter_code
_entity_poly.pdbx_strand_id
1 'polypeptide(L)'
;MLSRLSLRTVLFAAVAALAVLLIGLTIQHSVVAFRQKTTVQAIQEGNATGDLLLAAAGSWAAERGRAAALLNAPTAASASDIALLGQFRQQGDSASRGALERLRATHSGLPELGRVESAMRQVETIRSHVDGEIVKPGDQRTPQTAARTVAGLTALVEASQQLRLAAELRVDNAEARIAEFQRLKHLAWVTSEFAGRERAAIAAVISGGRAISPERLDELSRQRGNVELAWGLIDLQTARSDTPAELKGAVERIKSGYFGEFQALRERVYKAGTTDAAYPVDASQWVSVATKAIDEILGLNQAIGTATATLAGETASGSRPHGWLAR
;
A
#
# COMPACT_ATOMS: atom_id res chain seq x y z
N MET A 1 -66.97 -0.61 1.74
CA MET A 1 -66.64 -1.98 2.18
C MET A 1 -66.19 -2.08 3.64
N LEU A 2 -65.72 -1.01 4.29
CA LEU A 2 -65.32 -1.04 5.71
C LEU A 2 -66.48 -0.92 6.73
N SER A 3 -67.69 -0.58 6.29
CA SER A 3 -68.85 -0.28 7.17
C SER A 3 -69.58 -1.51 7.75
N ARG A 4 -69.07 -2.74 7.52
CA ARG A 4 -69.63 -3.99 8.08
C ARG A 4 -68.70 -4.70 9.08
N LEU A 5 -67.53 -4.13 9.38
CA LEU A 5 -66.58 -4.72 10.31
C LEU A 5 -66.86 -4.25 11.75
N SER A 6 -66.92 -5.19 12.68
CA SER A 6 -66.99 -4.90 14.11
C SER A 6 -65.76 -4.10 14.56
N LEU A 7 -65.94 -3.13 15.45
CA LEU A 7 -64.86 -2.33 16.04
C LEU A 7 -63.74 -3.21 16.62
N ARG A 8 -64.10 -4.38 17.16
CA ARG A 8 -63.14 -5.37 17.68
C ARG A 8 -62.24 -5.93 16.59
N THR A 9 -62.79 -6.27 15.42
CA THR A 9 -62.03 -6.84 14.30
C THR A 9 -61.04 -5.81 13.74
N VAL A 10 -61.45 -4.54 13.65
CA VAL A 10 -60.56 -3.45 13.22
C VAL A 10 -59.42 -3.25 14.23
N LEU A 11 -59.73 -3.26 15.53
CA LEU A 11 -58.71 -3.14 16.57
C LEU A 11 -57.71 -4.30 16.54
N PHE A 12 -58.19 -5.55 16.47
CA PHE A 12 -57.31 -6.72 16.39
C PHE A 12 -56.47 -6.74 15.11
N ALA A 13 -57.02 -6.34 13.97
CA ALA A 13 -56.27 -6.24 12.72
C ALA A 13 -55.18 -5.15 12.78
N ALA A 14 -55.48 -3.99 13.37
CA ALA A 14 -54.49 -2.92 13.56
C ALA A 14 -53.36 -3.34 14.51
N VAL A 15 -53.70 -3.99 15.64
CA VAL A 15 -52.71 -4.51 16.59
C VAL A 15 -51.85 -5.61 15.94
N ALA A 16 -52.46 -6.52 15.16
CA ALA A 16 -51.73 -7.55 14.43
C ALA A 16 -50.80 -6.95 13.37
N ALA A 17 -51.24 -5.93 12.63
CA ALA A 17 -50.40 -5.24 11.64
C ALA A 17 -49.21 -4.52 12.30
N LEU A 18 -49.44 -3.84 13.43
CA LEU A 18 -48.36 -3.21 14.21
C LEU A 18 -47.39 -4.25 14.79
N ALA A 19 -47.90 -5.39 15.27
CA ALA A 19 -47.06 -6.49 15.75
C ALA A 19 -46.18 -7.08 14.64
N VAL A 20 -46.74 -7.32 13.44
CA VAL A 20 -45.96 -7.80 12.28
C VAL A 20 -44.91 -6.78 11.85
N LEU A 21 -45.24 -5.49 11.82
CA LEU A 21 -44.28 -4.42 11.53
C LEU A 21 -43.13 -4.41 12.55
N LEU A 22 -43.45 -4.51 13.84
CA LEU A 22 -42.45 -4.50 14.91
C LEU A 22 -41.54 -5.74 14.87
N ILE A 23 -42.11 -6.91 14.59
CA ILE A 23 -41.36 -8.15 14.35
C ILE A 23 -40.45 -7.99 13.12
N GLY A 24 -40.96 -7.44 12.02
CA GLY A 24 -40.18 -7.19 10.81
C GLY A 24 -38.99 -6.27 11.06
N LEU A 25 -39.20 -5.16 11.77
CA LEU A 25 -38.13 -4.24 12.16
C LEU A 25 -37.12 -4.92 13.08
N THR A 26 -37.58 -5.69 14.06
CA THR A 26 -36.68 -6.39 14.99
C THR A 26 -35.84 -7.44 14.27
N ILE A 27 -36.44 -8.23 13.36
CA ILE A 27 -35.70 -9.17 12.52
C ILE A 27 -34.64 -8.43 11.69
N GLN A 28 -35.01 -7.30 11.06
CA GLN A 28 -34.07 -6.49 10.30
C GLN A 28 -32.90 -6.00 11.18
N HIS A 29 -33.18 -5.46 12.36
CA HIS A 29 -32.15 -5.01 13.31
C HIS A 29 -31.28 -6.18 13.82
N SER A 30 -31.86 -7.33 14.09
CA SER A 30 -31.12 -8.53 14.50
C SER A 30 -30.19 -9.03 13.39
N VAL A 31 -30.63 -9.04 12.13
CA VAL A 31 -29.78 -9.40 10.99
C VAL A 31 -28.63 -8.42 10.80
N VAL A 32 -28.90 -7.11 10.90
CA VAL A 32 -27.85 -6.07 10.83
C VAL A 32 -26.85 -6.23 11.99
N ALA A 33 -27.33 -6.43 13.22
CA ALA A 33 -26.48 -6.62 14.39
C ALA A 33 -25.62 -7.89 14.27
N PHE A 34 -26.16 -8.98 13.71
CA PHE A 34 -25.41 -10.20 13.47
C PHE A 34 -24.30 -9.99 12.43
N ARG A 35 -24.60 -9.32 11.31
CA ARG A 35 -23.60 -8.94 10.29
C ARG A 35 -22.52 -8.04 10.87
N GLN A 36 -22.91 -7.08 11.72
CA GLN A 36 -21.96 -6.19 12.38
C GLN A 36 -21.03 -6.96 13.32
N LYS A 37 -21.55 -7.94 14.07
CA LYS A 37 -20.73 -8.81 14.92
C LYS A 37 -19.69 -9.58 14.11
N THR A 38 -20.08 -10.20 12.99
CA THR A 38 -19.12 -10.92 12.12
C THR A 38 -18.07 -9.99 11.52
N THR A 39 -18.46 -8.77 11.12
CA THR A 39 -17.50 -7.76 10.64
C THR A 39 -16.51 -7.34 11.73
N VAL A 40 -16.99 -7.11 12.96
CA VAL A 40 -16.12 -6.76 14.09
C VAL A 40 -15.12 -7.88 14.41
N GLN A 41 -15.57 -9.14 14.39
CA GLN A 41 -14.68 -10.29 14.58
C GLN A 41 -13.61 -10.36 13.48
N ALA A 42 -14.00 -10.19 12.23
CA ALA A 42 -13.05 -10.14 11.12
C ALA A 42 -12.06 -8.97 11.26
N ILE A 43 -12.51 -7.80 11.73
CA ILE A 43 -11.62 -6.64 11.99
C ILE A 43 -10.62 -6.97 13.08
N GLN A 44 -11.05 -7.60 14.17
CA GLN A 44 -10.17 -8.01 15.27
C GLN A 44 -9.14 -9.04 14.79
N GLU A 45 -9.57 -10.02 14.00
CA GLU A 45 -8.66 -11.02 13.42
C GLU A 45 -7.66 -10.38 12.45
N GLY A 46 -8.14 -9.51 11.55
CA GLY A 46 -7.28 -8.73 10.65
C GLY A 46 -6.26 -7.89 11.42
N ASN A 47 -6.70 -7.18 12.46
CA ASN A 47 -5.83 -6.35 13.29
C ASN A 47 -4.73 -7.18 13.97
N ALA A 48 -5.09 -8.28 14.63
CA ALA A 48 -4.10 -9.14 15.26
C ALA A 48 -3.11 -9.73 14.24
N THR A 49 -3.54 -9.94 12.99
CA THR A 49 -2.64 -10.42 11.92
C THR A 49 -1.68 -9.30 11.49
N GLY A 50 -2.21 -8.08 11.37
CA GLY A 50 -1.42 -6.87 11.15
C GLY A 50 -0.39 -6.64 12.26
N ASP A 51 -0.76 -6.82 13.53
CA ASP A 51 0.13 -6.69 14.68
C ASP A 51 1.29 -7.68 14.62
N LEU A 52 1.04 -8.94 14.21
CA LEU A 52 2.08 -9.94 14.00
C LEU A 52 3.04 -9.54 12.87
N LEU A 53 2.53 -9.03 11.74
CA LEU A 53 3.38 -8.55 10.63
C LEU A 53 4.19 -7.31 11.02
N LEU A 54 3.62 -6.40 11.81
CA LEU A 54 4.32 -5.23 12.35
C LEU A 54 5.40 -5.62 13.35
N ALA A 55 5.11 -6.56 14.25
CA ALA A 55 6.10 -7.11 15.17
C ALA A 55 7.25 -7.78 14.42
N ALA A 56 6.93 -8.60 13.41
CA ALA A 56 7.93 -9.23 12.56
C ALA A 56 8.84 -8.22 11.87
N ALA A 57 8.25 -7.21 11.22
CA ALA A 57 8.96 -6.14 10.55
C ALA A 57 9.85 -5.33 11.52
N GLY A 58 9.35 -5.04 12.73
CA GLY A 58 10.12 -4.36 13.78
C GLY A 58 11.35 -5.16 14.21
N SER A 59 11.19 -6.47 14.45
CA SER A 59 12.31 -7.35 14.81
C SER A 59 13.33 -7.49 13.68
N TRP A 60 12.92 -7.64 12.43
CA TRP A 60 13.86 -7.70 11.30
C TRP A 60 14.56 -6.36 11.03
N ALA A 61 13.89 -5.22 11.28
CA ALA A 61 14.53 -3.91 11.22
C ALA A 61 15.60 -3.74 12.31
N ALA A 62 15.34 -4.25 13.52
CA ALA A 62 16.32 -4.30 14.59
C ALA A 62 17.49 -5.25 14.26
N GLU A 63 17.20 -6.43 13.70
CA GLU A 63 18.22 -7.36 13.16
C GLU A 63 19.09 -6.66 12.12
N ARG A 64 18.48 -5.96 11.16
CA ARG A 64 19.16 -5.22 10.09
C ARG A 64 20.13 -4.18 10.65
N GLY A 65 19.64 -3.34 11.58
CA GLY A 65 20.46 -2.33 12.23
C GLY A 65 21.62 -2.94 13.02
N ARG A 66 21.34 -4.01 13.78
CA ARG A 66 22.36 -4.66 14.60
C ARG A 66 23.41 -5.37 13.76
N ALA A 67 22.99 -6.15 12.76
CA ALA A 67 23.90 -6.84 11.85
C ALA A 67 24.77 -5.85 11.08
N ALA A 68 24.20 -4.74 10.59
CA ALA A 68 24.97 -3.69 9.92
C ALA A 68 26.04 -3.09 10.84
N ALA A 69 25.70 -2.80 12.10
CA ALA A 69 26.66 -2.28 13.07
C ALA A 69 27.78 -3.29 13.36
N LEU A 70 27.44 -4.56 13.56
CA LEU A 70 28.41 -5.62 13.85
C LEU A 70 29.34 -5.89 12.67
N LEU A 71 28.81 -5.96 11.45
CA LEU A 71 29.59 -6.23 10.24
C LEU A 71 30.56 -5.10 9.90
N ASN A 72 30.28 -3.86 10.33
CA ASN A 72 31.17 -2.71 10.15
C ASN A 72 32.04 -2.39 11.37
N ALA A 73 31.89 -3.12 12.48
CA ALA A 73 32.71 -2.91 13.68
C ALA A 73 34.16 -3.38 13.45
N PRO A 74 35.17 -2.72 14.05
CA PRO A 74 36.57 -3.12 13.87
C PRO A 74 36.89 -4.48 14.50
N THR A 75 36.17 -4.86 15.56
CA THR A 75 36.39 -6.10 16.31
C THR A 75 35.30 -7.13 16.03
N ALA A 76 35.59 -8.39 16.35
CA ALA A 76 34.60 -9.46 16.37
C ALA A 76 33.43 -9.15 17.33
N ALA A 77 32.25 -9.64 17.00
CA ALA A 77 31.05 -9.53 17.82
C ALA A 77 31.21 -10.28 19.15
N SER A 78 30.71 -9.69 20.23
CA SER A 78 30.69 -10.35 21.53
C SER A 78 29.60 -11.42 21.62
N ALA A 79 29.69 -12.32 22.59
CA ALA A 79 28.64 -13.32 22.83
C ALA A 79 27.27 -12.69 23.10
N SER A 80 27.22 -11.54 23.80
CA SER A 80 25.97 -10.79 24.01
C SER A 80 25.40 -10.24 22.72
N ASP A 81 26.26 -9.85 21.76
CA ASP A 81 25.80 -9.32 20.47
C ASP A 81 25.18 -10.39 19.60
N ILE A 82 25.81 -11.57 19.58
CA ILE A 82 25.32 -12.75 18.88
C ILE A 82 23.99 -13.20 19.49
N ALA A 83 23.90 -13.23 20.83
CA ALA A 83 22.66 -13.58 21.52
C ALA A 83 21.52 -12.59 21.21
N LEU A 84 21.80 -11.28 21.22
CA LEU A 84 20.82 -10.24 20.88
C LEU A 84 20.36 -10.36 19.42
N LEU A 85 21.28 -10.61 18.49
CA LEU A 85 20.94 -10.83 17.09
C LEU A 85 20.02 -12.06 16.92
N GLY A 86 20.33 -13.14 17.64
CA GLY A 86 19.49 -14.34 17.70
C GLY A 86 18.09 -14.07 18.24
N GLN A 87 17.94 -13.21 19.26
CA GLN A 87 16.63 -12.82 19.79
C GLN A 87 15.77 -12.08 18.75
N PHE A 88 16.35 -11.12 18.02
CA PHE A 88 15.62 -10.43 16.96
C PHE A 88 15.14 -11.38 15.85
N ARG A 89 16.00 -12.32 15.44
CA ARG A 89 15.64 -13.36 14.45
C ARG A 89 14.47 -14.20 14.95
N GLN A 90 14.57 -14.73 16.16
CA GLN A 90 13.53 -15.59 16.73
C GLN A 90 12.18 -14.88 16.84
N GLN A 91 12.18 -13.63 17.34
CA GLN A 91 10.96 -12.82 17.48
C GLN A 91 10.34 -12.54 16.11
N GLY A 92 11.15 -12.10 15.15
CA GLY A 92 10.70 -11.77 13.80
C GLY A 92 10.09 -12.97 13.08
N ASP A 93 10.80 -14.09 13.10
CA ASP A 93 10.41 -15.29 12.38
C ASP A 93 9.19 -15.98 13.02
N SER A 94 9.08 -15.95 14.36
CA SER A 94 7.91 -16.48 15.07
C SER A 94 6.65 -15.67 14.77
N ALA A 95 6.75 -14.33 14.85
CA ALA A 95 5.62 -13.45 14.54
C ALA A 95 5.19 -13.59 13.08
N SER A 96 6.16 -13.64 12.15
CA SER A 96 5.88 -13.88 10.73
C SER A 96 5.19 -15.21 10.47
N ARG A 97 5.66 -16.30 11.10
CA ARG A 97 5.03 -17.63 10.96
C ARG A 97 3.58 -17.60 11.42
N GLY A 98 3.30 -16.98 12.57
CA GLY A 98 1.94 -16.81 13.08
C GLY A 98 1.05 -15.99 12.14
N ALA A 99 1.58 -14.91 11.55
CA ALA A 99 0.84 -14.12 10.56
C ALA A 99 0.54 -14.93 9.30
N LEU A 100 1.54 -15.62 8.74
CA LEU A 100 1.40 -16.41 7.52
C LEU A 100 0.42 -17.57 7.70
N GLU A 101 0.41 -18.24 8.85
CA GLU A 101 -0.56 -19.30 9.16
C GLU A 101 -2.00 -18.76 9.09
N ARG A 102 -2.26 -17.63 9.73
CA ARG A 102 -3.58 -16.99 9.75
C ARG A 102 -4.02 -16.51 8.36
N LEU A 103 -3.08 -15.97 7.59
CA LEU A 103 -3.34 -15.51 6.23
C LEU A 103 -3.55 -16.65 5.24
N ARG A 104 -2.90 -17.81 5.40
CA ARG A 104 -3.19 -18.97 4.55
C ARG A 104 -4.61 -19.49 4.74
N ALA A 105 -5.20 -19.34 5.94
CA ALA A 105 -6.57 -19.74 6.19
C ALA A 105 -7.61 -18.78 5.56
N THR A 106 -7.28 -17.50 5.45
CA THR A 106 -8.25 -16.43 5.10
C THR A 106 -7.98 -15.76 3.75
N HIS A 107 -6.75 -15.83 3.24
CA HIS A 107 -6.22 -15.07 2.10
C HIS A 107 -5.22 -15.88 1.25
N SER A 108 -5.41 -17.20 1.13
CA SER A 108 -4.48 -18.12 0.45
C SER A 108 -4.12 -17.76 -1.00
N GLY A 109 -4.96 -16.97 -1.68
CA GLY A 109 -4.74 -16.53 -3.06
C GLY A 109 -3.81 -15.31 -3.23
N LEU A 110 -3.33 -14.69 -2.14
CA LEU A 110 -2.46 -13.51 -2.24
C LEU A 110 -1.04 -13.90 -2.71
N PRO A 111 -0.56 -13.39 -3.86
CA PRO A 111 0.80 -13.66 -4.32
C PRO A 111 1.87 -13.12 -3.36
N GLU A 112 1.53 -12.12 -2.55
CA GLU A 112 2.39 -11.54 -1.51
C GLU A 112 2.83 -12.58 -0.46
N LEU A 113 2.02 -13.61 -0.21
CA LEU A 113 2.40 -14.73 0.68
C LEU A 113 3.69 -15.40 0.17
N GLY A 114 3.71 -15.75 -1.11
CA GLY A 114 4.88 -16.37 -1.74
C GLY A 114 6.10 -15.44 -1.79
N ARG A 115 5.88 -14.12 -1.92
CA ARG A 115 6.98 -13.13 -1.88
C ARG A 115 7.64 -13.09 -0.51
N VAL A 116 6.85 -13.04 0.57
CA VAL A 116 7.39 -13.08 1.95
C VAL A 116 8.15 -14.37 2.19
N GLU A 117 7.59 -15.52 1.84
CA GLU A 117 8.28 -16.81 2.00
C GLU A 117 9.60 -16.88 1.22
N SER A 118 9.62 -16.34 -0.01
CA SER A 118 10.84 -16.24 -0.81
C SER A 118 11.88 -15.33 -0.16
N ALA A 119 11.47 -14.15 0.31
CA ALA A 119 12.36 -13.21 0.99
C ALA A 119 12.93 -13.81 2.29
N MET A 120 12.12 -14.57 3.05
CA MET A 120 12.59 -15.28 4.25
C MET A 120 13.69 -16.30 3.91
N ARG A 121 13.52 -17.10 2.84
CA ARG A 121 14.57 -18.04 2.39
C ARG A 121 15.87 -17.34 1.99
N GLN A 122 15.77 -16.18 1.34
CA GLN A 122 16.94 -15.38 0.97
C GLN A 122 17.64 -14.83 2.22
N VAL A 123 16.88 -14.30 3.17
CA VAL A 123 17.41 -13.80 4.45
C VAL A 123 18.07 -14.92 5.25
N GLU A 124 17.55 -16.13 5.25
CA GLU A 124 18.20 -17.27 5.93
C GLU A 124 19.59 -17.58 5.35
N THR A 125 19.71 -17.53 4.02
CA THR A 125 21.02 -17.66 3.36
C THR A 125 21.95 -16.54 3.78
N ILE A 126 21.47 -15.29 3.80
CA ILE A 126 22.24 -14.12 4.25
C ILE A 126 22.70 -14.28 5.69
N ARG A 127 21.82 -14.74 6.61
CA ARG A 127 22.14 -14.93 8.02
C ARG A 127 23.30 -15.88 8.23
N SER A 128 23.35 -16.99 7.48
CA SER A 128 24.48 -17.93 7.55
C SER A 128 25.82 -17.27 7.21
N HIS A 129 25.84 -16.36 6.23
CA HIS A 129 27.02 -15.58 5.90
C HIS A 129 27.34 -14.55 6.98
N VAL A 130 26.33 -13.86 7.51
CA VAL A 130 26.51 -12.90 8.62
C VAL A 130 27.17 -13.57 9.81
N ASP A 131 26.70 -14.75 10.21
CA ASP A 131 27.19 -15.45 11.38
C ASP A 131 28.67 -15.85 11.26
N GLY A 132 29.11 -16.24 10.07
CA GLY A 132 30.52 -16.52 9.79
C GLY A 132 31.41 -15.27 9.74
N GLU A 133 30.83 -14.10 9.45
CA GLU A 133 31.57 -12.84 9.26
C GLU A 133 31.68 -12.01 10.54
N ILE A 134 30.63 -11.98 11.37
CA ILE A 134 30.61 -11.17 12.60
C ILE A 134 31.61 -11.67 13.65
N VAL A 135 32.02 -12.93 13.61
CA VAL A 135 33.03 -13.51 14.52
C VAL A 135 34.47 -13.18 14.11
N LYS A 136 34.68 -12.60 12.94
CA LYS A 136 36.01 -12.18 12.45
C LYS A 136 36.32 -10.74 12.86
N PRO A 137 37.60 -10.36 13.01
CA PRO A 137 38.04 -8.97 12.98
C PRO A 137 37.60 -8.27 11.69
N GLY A 138 37.34 -6.96 11.76
CA GLY A 138 36.73 -6.21 10.66
C GLY A 138 37.53 -6.20 9.35
N ASP A 139 38.86 -6.24 9.45
CA ASP A 139 39.80 -6.30 8.31
C ASP A 139 39.82 -7.66 7.59
N GLN A 140 39.30 -8.72 8.23
CA GLN A 140 39.21 -10.07 7.68
C GLN A 140 37.82 -10.41 7.12
N ARG A 141 36.89 -9.45 7.14
CA ARG A 141 35.53 -9.66 6.66
C ARG A 141 35.42 -9.53 5.15
N THR A 142 34.54 -10.33 4.57
CA THR A 142 34.20 -10.27 3.16
C THR A 142 33.55 -8.92 2.85
N PRO A 143 34.12 -8.14 1.91
CA PRO A 143 33.53 -6.88 1.49
C PRO A 143 32.08 -7.05 1.02
N GLN A 144 31.29 -5.97 1.10
CA GLN A 144 29.86 -5.94 0.71
C GLN A 144 28.90 -6.81 1.54
N THR A 145 29.36 -7.65 2.47
CA THR A 145 28.48 -8.46 3.34
C THR A 145 27.47 -7.58 4.09
N ALA A 146 27.93 -6.45 4.65
CA ALA A 146 27.05 -5.49 5.31
C ALA A 146 25.98 -4.93 4.36
N ALA A 147 26.36 -4.49 3.16
CA ALA A 147 25.44 -3.94 2.17
C ALA A 147 24.39 -4.97 1.72
N ARG A 148 24.81 -6.21 1.44
CA ARG A 148 23.90 -7.30 1.07
C ARG A 148 22.94 -7.66 2.20
N THR A 149 23.42 -7.65 3.44
CA THR A 149 22.61 -7.91 4.64
C THR A 149 21.54 -6.85 4.80
N VAL A 150 21.91 -5.57 4.68
CA VAL A 150 20.97 -4.45 4.75
C VAL A 150 19.93 -4.56 3.65
N ALA A 151 20.34 -4.82 2.40
CA ALA A 151 19.42 -4.96 1.28
C ALA A 151 18.43 -6.12 1.47
N GLY A 152 18.91 -7.32 1.85
CA GLY A 152 18.07 -8.51 2.00
C GLY A 152 17.02 -8.37 3.12
N LEU A 153 17.42 -7.87 4.29
CA LEU A 153 16.47 -7.64 5.39
C LEU A 153 15.49 -6.50 5.07
N THR A 154 15.91 -5.48 4.31
CA THR A 154 15.00 -4.43 3.83
C THR A 154 13.93 -5.01 2.91
N ALA A 155 14.32 -5.85 1.94
CA ALA A 155 13.38 -6.49 1.04
C ALA A 155 12.38 -7.40 1.77
N LEU A 156 12.80 -8.10 2.83
CA LEU A 156 11.88 -8.89 3.66
C LEU A 156 10.87 -8.01 4.42
N VAL A 157 11.33 -6.91 5.02
CA VAL A 157 10.45 -5.94 5.70
C VAL A 157 9.42 -5.36 4.71
N GLU A 158 9.85 -4.96 3.51
CA GLU A 158 8.98 -4.41 2.47
C GLU A 158 7.98 -5.45 1.95
N ALA A 159 8.40 -6.68 1.71
CA ALA A 159 7.50 -7.77 1.31
C ALA A 159 6.42 -8.03 2.37
N SER A 160 6.78 -7.99 3.66
CA SER A 160 5.83 -8.14 4.77
C SER A 160 4.85 -6.96 4.85
N GLN A 161 5.33 -5.74 4.61
CA GLN A 161 4.46 -4.57 4.54
C GLN A 161 3.45 -4.67 3.38
N GLN A 162 3.90 -5.11 2.20
CA GLN A 162 3.02 -5.33 1.04
C GLN A 162 1.97 -6.40 1.36
N LEU A 163 2.37 -7.51 1.99
CA LEU A 163 1.43 -8.55 2.43
C LEU A 163 0.40 -7.98 3.42
N ARG A 164 0.84 -7.19 4.41
CA ARG A 164 -0.05 -6.58 5.40
C ARG A 164 -1.11 -5.72 4.72
N LEU A 165 -0.69 -4.83 3.83
CA LEU A 165 -1.58 -3.93 3.09
C LEU A 165 -2.53 -4.72 2.15
N ALA A 166 -2.04 -5.76 1.48
CA ALA A 166 -2.85 -6.62 0.62
C ALA A 166 -3.90 -7.43 1.42
N ALA A 167 -3.58 -7.78 2.67
CA ALA A 167 -4.44 -8.53 3.57
C ALA A 167 -5.30 -7.65 4.50
N GLU A 168 -5.24 -6.31 4.39
CA GLU A 168 -6.10 -5.43 5.18
C GLU A 168 -7.57 -5.74 4.90
N LEU A 169 -8.34 -6.02 5.96
CA LEU A 169 -9.75 -6.38 5.84
C LEU A 169 -10.53 -5.23 5.21
N ARG A 170 -11.19 -5.51 4.08
CA ARG A 170 -12.15 -4.62 3.47
C ARG A 170 -13.57 -5.00 3.84
N VAL A 171 -14.31 -4.03 4.35
CA VAL A 171 -15.77 -4.11 4.34
C VAL A 171 -16.18 -3.90 2.89
N ASP A 172 -16.73 -4.93 2.25
CA ASP A 172 -17.20 -4.83 0.87
C ASP A 172 -18.56 -4.13 0.82
N ASN A 173 -18.52 -2.82 1.00
CA ASN A 173 -19.67 -1.95 0.82
C ASN A 173 -19.29 -0.70 0.01
N ALA A 174 -20.31 -0.03 -0.53
CA ALA A 174 -20.11 1.13 -1.39
C ALA A 174 -19.35 2.27 -0.67
N GLU A 175 -19.62 2.49 0.61
CA GLU A 175 -19.01 3.56 1.41
C GLU A 175 -17.50 3.36 1.55
N ALA A 176 -17.06 2.15 1.88
CA ALA A 176 -15.65 1.79 2.00
C ALA A 176 -14.91 1.87 0.65
N ARG A 177 -15.57 1.47 -0.44
CA ARG A 177 -15.02 1.60 -1.79
C ARG A 177 -14.91 3.07 -2.24
N ILE A 178 -15.90 3.91 -1.91
CA ILE A 178 -15.83 5.35 -2.17
C ILE A 178 -14.70 5.98 -1.36
N ALA A 179 -14.54 5.63 -0.07
CA ALA A 179 -13.44 6.11 0.76
C ALA A 179 -12.06 5.72 0.19
N GLU A 180 -11.92 4.49 -0.30
CA GLU A 180 -10.71 4.07 -1.01
C GLU A 180 -10.43 4.92 -2.25
N PHE A 181 -11.43 5.19 -3.08
CA PHE A 181 -11.27 6.06 -4.25
C PHE A 181 -10.85 7.48 -3.86
N GLN A 182 -11.36 8.04 -2.75
CA GLN A 182 -10.88 9.33 -2.26
C GLN A 182 -9.41 9.28 -1.81
N ARG A 183 -8.99 8.18 -1.16
CA ARG A 183 -7.58 7.97 -0.82
C ARG A 183 -6.70 7.88 -2.07
N LEU A 184 -7.14 7.14 -3.10
CA LEU A 184 -6.43 7.06 -4.38
C LEU A 184 -6.29 8.42 -5.05
N LYS A 185 -7.33 9.27 -5.03
CA LYS A 185 -7.23 10.65 -5.54
C LYS A 185 -6.17 11.47 -4.82
N HIS A 186 -6.12 11.36 -3.49
CA HIS A 186 -5.11 12.06 -2.71
C HIS A 186 -3.70 11.57 -3.07
N LEU A 187 -3.49 10.25 -3.16
CA LEU A 187 -2.20 9.68 -3.55
C LEU A 187 -1.78 10.14 -4.96
N ALA A 188 -2.70 10.12 -5.93
CA ALA A 188 -2.41 10.58 -7.29
C ALA A 188 -2.10 12.07 -7.33
N TRP A 189 -2.78 12.89 -6.51
CA TRP A 189 -2.41 14.29 -6.30
C TRP A 189 -0.99 14.44 -5.77
N VAL A 190 -0.61 13.70 -4.71
CA VAL A 190 0.76 13.72 -4.15
C VAL A 190 1.78 13.39 -5.25
N THR A 191 1.57 12.31 -6.00
CA THR A 191 2.45 11.92 -7.11
C THR A 191 2.59 13.05 -8.14
N SER A 192 1.48 13.67 -8.57
CA SER A 192 1.49 14.75 -9.56
C SER A 192 2.16 16.04 -9.06
N GLU A 193 1.93 16.41 -7.80
CA GLU A 193 2.45 17.65 -7.21
C GLU A 193 3.98 17.58 -7.07
N PHE A 194 4.51 16.50 -6.48
CA PHE A 194 5.95 16.34 -6.33
C PHE A 194 6.66 16.15 -7.68
N ALA A 195 6.01 15.49 -8.65
CA ALA A 195 6.48 15.46 -10.04
C ALA A 195 6.54 16.86 -10.67
N GLY A 196 5.52 17.70 -10.43
CA GLY A 196 5.45 19.07 -10.92
C GLY A 196 6.56 19.96 -10.35
N ARG A 197 6.89 19.78 -9.07
CA ARG A 197 8.02 20.47 -8.42
C ARG A 197 9.36 20.09 -9.04
N GLU A 198 9.59 18.80 -9.27
CA GLU A 198 10.78 18.30 -9.96
C GLU A 198 10.89 18.91 -11.37
N ARG A 199 9.80 18.88 -12.14
CA ARG A 199 9.73 19.48 -13.48
C ARG A 199 10.22 20.92 -13.48
N ALA A 200 9.70 21.76 -12.59
CA ALA A 200 10.07 23.16 -12.50
C ALA A 200 11.53 23.35 -12.03
N ALA A 201 11.94 22.60 -11.01
CA ALA A 201 13.26 22.69 -10.43
C ALA A 201 14.36 22.32 -11.42
N ILE A 202 14.18 21.24 -12.18
CA ILE A 202 15.13 20.79 -13.20
C ILE A 202 15.13 21.71 -14.42
N ALA A 203 13.96 22.20 -14.86
CA ALA A 203 13.89 23.17 -15.95
C ALA A 203 14.74 24.42 -15.67
N ALA A 204 14.70 24.94 -14.44
CA ALA A 204 15.50 26.09 -14.01
C ALA A 204 17.01 25.80 -14.00
N VAL A 205 17.40 24.56 -13.71
CA VAL A 205 18.81 24.13 -13.75
C VAL A 205 19.30 24.03 -15.19
N ILE A 206 18.55 23.34 -16.06
CA ILE A 206 18.86 23.18 -17.48
C ILE A 206 18.93 24.55 -18.17
N SER A 207 17.93 25.42 -17.95
CA SER A 207 17.89 26.75 -18.54
C SER A 207 19.05 27.64 -18.09
N GLY A 208 19.58 27.41 -16.89
CA GLY A 208 20.75 28.12 -16.39
C GLY A 208 22.08 27.55 -16.87
N GLY A 209 22.10 26.39 -17.54
CA GLY A 209 23.32 25.69 -17.92
C GLY A 209 24.21 25.30 -16.74
N ARG A 210 23.61 25.07 -15.56
CA ARG A 210 24.33 24.78 -14.31
C ARG A 210 24.25 23.30 -13.95
N ALA A 211 25.25 22.79 -13.24
CA ALA A 211 25.12 21.54 -12.51
C ALA A 211 24.01 21.60 -11.45
N ILE A 212 23.46 20.44 -11.10
CA ILE A 212 22.55 20.29 -9.95
C ILE A 212 23.40 20.37 -8.69
N SER A 213 23.16 21.37 -7.84
CA SER A 213 23.91 21.49 -6.58
C SER A 213 23.58 20.34 -5.61
N PRO A 214 24.48 20.00 -4.67
CA PRO A 214 24.21 18.96 -3.67
C PRO A 214 22.94 19.21 -2.86
N GLU A 215 22.68 20.46 -2.47
CA GLU A 215 21.49 20.84 -1.69
C GLU A 215 20.21 20.64 -2.52
N ARG A 216 20.27 20.95 -3.82
CA ARG A 216 19.15 20.74 -4.73
C ARG A 216 18.93 19.25 -4.99
N LEU A 217 20.00 18.46 -5.09
CA LEU A 217 19.91 17.02 -5.26
C LEU A 217 19.27 16.35 -4.03
N ASP A 218 19.63 16.78 -2.82
CA ASP A 218 19.00 16.33 -1.58
C ASP A 218 17.49 16.65 -1.57
N GLU A 219 17.13 17.90 -1.85
CA GLU A 219 15.72 18.31 -1.92
C GLU A 219 14.93 17.47 -2.93
N LEU A 220 15.45 17.30 -4.13
CA LEU A 220 14.83 16.48 -5.19
C LEU A 220 14.71 15.00 -4.79
N SER A 221 15.67 14.48 -4.03
CA SER A 221 15.64 13.10 -3.54
C SER A 221 14.53 12.90 -2.49
N ARG A 222 14.34 13.86 -1.59
CA ARG A 222 13.22 13.85 -0.62
C ARG A 222 11.87 13.94 -1.33
N GLN A 223 11.75 14.80 -2.33
CA GLN A 223 10.54 14.91 -3.15
C GLN A 223 10.25 13.59 -3.90
N ARG A 224 11.29 12.95 -4.45
CA ARG A 224 11.15 11.65 -5.12
C ARG A 224 10.62 10.57 -4.18
N GLY A 225 11.07 10.53 -2.93
CA GLY A 225 10.55 9.60 -1.93
C GLY A 225 9.02 9.72 -1.72
N ASN A 226 8.46 10.93 -1.81
CA ASN A 226 7.01 11.13 -1.73
C ASN A 226 6.28 10.54 -2.94
N VAL A 227 6.84 10.71 -4.14
CA VAL A 227 6.30 10.14 -5.39
C VAL A 227 6.28 8.61 -5.31
N GLU A 228 7.39 8.01 -4.90
CA GLU A 228 7.55 6.54 -4.84
C GLU A 228 6.63 5.90 -3.80
N LEU A 229 6.50 6.50 -2.61
CA LEU A 229 5.57 6.02 -1.59
C LEU A 229 4.12 6.10 -2.07
N ALA A 230 3.71 7.26 -2.60
CA ALA A 230 2.34 7.46 -3.06
C ALA A 230 1.99 6.51 -4.21
N TRP A 231 2.91 6.34 -5.17
CA TRP A 231 2.74 5.43 -6.29
C TRP A 231 2.68 3.97 -5.85
N GLY A 232 3.56 3.52 -4.95
CA GLY A 232 3.54 2.15 -4.45
C GLY A 232 2.21 1.77 -3.81
N LEU A 233 1.54 2.71 -3.13
CA LEU A 233 0.20 2.50 -2.59
C LEU A 233 -0.88 2.45 -3.69
N ILE A 234 -0.78 3.30 -4.72
CA ILE A 234 -1.69 3.26 -5.88
C ILE A 234 -1.58 1.92 -6.59
N ASP A 235 -0.37 1.48 -6.93
CA ASP A 235 -0.12 0.24 -7.67
C ASP A 235 -0.65 -0.97 -6.89
N LEU A 236 -0.37 -1.03 -5.59
CA LEU A 236 -0.88 -2.10 -4.73
C LEU A 236 -2.42 -2.14 -4.68
N GLN A 237 -3.06 -0.98 -4.50
CA GLN A 237 -4.53 -0.91 -4.39
C GLN A 237 -5.24 -1.20 -5.72
N THR A 238 -4.60 -0.91 -6.85
CA THR A 238 -5.18 -1.07 -8.19
C THR A 238 -4.82 -2.40 -8.86
N ALA A 239 -3.89 -3.17 -8.30
CA ALA A 239 -3.53 -4.52 -8.75
C ALA A 239 -4.63 -5.58 -8.51
N ARG A 240 -5.73 -5.22 -7.83
CA ARG A 240 -6.78 -6.15 -7.44
C ARG A 240 -7.59 -6.65 -8.64
N SER A 241 -8.19 -7.83 -8.49
CA SER A 241 -9.04 -8.43 -9.53
C SER A 241 -10.31 -7.61 -9.80
N ASP A 242 -10.87 -7.00 -8.75
CA ASP A 242 -12.11 -6.21 -8.77
C ASP A 242 -11.92 -4.73 -9.17
N THR A 243 -10.69 -4.28 -9.41
CA THR A 243 -10.43 -2.91 -9.88
C THR A 243 -11.04 -2.70 -11.29
N PRO A 244 -11.84 -1.63 -11.49
CA PRO A 244 -12.38 -1.27 -12.80
C PRO A 244 -11.33 -1.22 -13.91
N ALA A 245 -11.68 -1.72 -15.11
CA ALA A 245 -10.75 -1.81 -16.24
C ALA A 245 -10.16 -0.46 -16.65
N GLU A 246 -10.94 0.62 -16.56
CA GLU A 246 -10.47 1.98 -16.85
C GLU A 246 -9.35 2.43 -15.90
N LEU A 247 -9.48 2.09 -14.60
CA LEU A 247 -8.44 2.37 -13.59
C LEU A 247 -7.18 1.56 -13.85
N LYS A 248 -7.32 0.27 -14.17
CA LYS A 248 -6.17 -0.58 -14.55
C LYS A 248 -5.44 0.01 -15.77
N GLY A 249 -6.18 0.41 -16.80
CA GLY A 249 -5.61 1.04 -17.98
C GLY A 249 -4.88 2.34 -17.69
N ALA A 250 -5.40 3.18 -16.79
CA ALA A 250 -4.73 4.42 -16.38
C ALA A 250 -3.42 4.13 -15.61
N VAL A 251 -3.44 3.14 -14.72
CA VAL A 251 -2.25 2.71 -13.97
C VAL A 251 -1.16 2.20 -14.91
N GLU A 252 -1.51 1.36 -15.89
CA GLU A 252 -0.53 0.86 -16.86
C GLU A 252 0.10 1.96 -17.72
N ARG A 253 -0.67 2.99 -18.11
CA ARG A 253 -0.10 4.16 -18.81
C ARG A 253 0.88 4.96 -17.94
N ILE A 254 0.60 5.09 -16.65
CA ILE A 254 1.54 5.75 -15.71
C ILE A 254 2.81 4.91 -15.55
N LYS A 255 2.69 3.57 -15.46
CA LYS A 255 3.86 2.67 -15.42
C LYS A 255 4.74 2.85 -16.64
N SER A 256 4.17 2.79 -17.84
CA SER A 256 4.94 2.90 -19.08
C SER A 256 5.46 4.32 -19.32
N GLY A 257 4.62 5.33 -19.13
CA GLY A 257 4.93 6.73 -19.43
C GLY A 257 5.79 7.40 -18.37
N TYR A 258 5.31 7.47 -17.13
CA TYR A 258 5.99 8.18 -16.04
C TYR A 258 7.15 7.38 -15.46
N PHE A 259 6.91 6.12 -15.08
CA PHE A 259 7.94 5.26 -14.46
C PHE A 259 8.81 4.49 -15.45
N GLY A 260 8.50 4.56 -16.75
CA GLY A 260 9.29 3.98 -17.83
C GLY A 260 10.00 5.03 -18.67
N GLU A 261 9.31 5.56 -19.69
CA GLU A 261 9.90 6.47 -20.68
C GLU A 261 10.46 7.77 -20.07
N PHE A 262 9.66 8.46 -19.23
CA PHE A 262 10.10 9.69 -18.58
C PHE A 262 11.20 9.43 -17.55
N GLN A 263 11.09 8.35 -16.76
CA GLN A 263 12.13 7.92 -15.83
C GLN A 263 13.49 7.72 -16.53
N ALA A 264 13.50 7.09 -17.71
CA ALA A 264 14.74 6.91 -18.47
C ALA A 264 15.36 8.25 -18.92
N LEU A 265 14.56 9.24 -19.32
CA LEU A 265 15.05 10.60 -19.60
C LEU A 265 15.57 11.28 -18.34
N ARG A 266 14.79 11.21 -17.25
CA ARG A 266 15.13 11.76 -15.93
C ARG A 266 16.50 11.29 -15.48
N GLU A 267 16.77 9.99 -15.54
CA GLU A 267 18.07 9.43 -15.16
C GLU A 267 19.23 10.01 -15.97
N ARG A 268 19.06 10.20 -17.29
CA ARG A 268 20.08 10.85 -18.13
C ARG A 268 20.30 12.31 -17.77
N VAL A 269 19.23 13.05 -17.49
CA VAL A 269 19.30 14.46 -17.07
C VAL A 269 20.00 14.60 -15.71
N TYR A 270 19.66 13.77 -14.73
CA TYR A 270 20.30 13.78 -13.41
C TYR A 270 21.78 13.36 -13.50
N LYS A 271 22.11 12.37 -14.33
CA LYS A 271 23.50 11.99 -14.59
C LYS A 271 24.28 13.16 -15.17
N ALA A 272 23.76 13.83 -16.20
CA ALA A 272 24.43 15.00 -16.78
C ALA A 272 24.61 16.13 -15.76
N GLY A 273 23.55 16.42 -14.98
CA GLY A 273 23.57 17.48 -13.99
C GLY A 273 24.46 17.23 -12.77
N THR A 274 24.81 15.98 -12.47
CA THR A 274 25.73 15.63 -11.37
C THR A 274 27.19 15.52 -11.80
N THR A 275 27.46 15.39 -13.10
CA THR A 275 28.82 15.33 -13.66
C THR A 275 29.23 16.59 -14.42
N ASP A 276 28.47 17.68 -14.29
CA ASP A 276 28.65 18.93 -15.05
C ASP A 276 28.76 18.73 -16.57
N ALA A 277 28.06 17.70 -17.09
CA ALA A 277 28.03 17.41 -18.52
C ALA A 277 26.87 18.15 -19.19
N ALA A 278 26.95 18.33 -20.52
CA ALA A 278 25.86 18.92 -21.28
C ALA A 278 24.55 18.13 -21.10
N TYR A 279 23.46 18.83 -20.83
CA TYR A 279 22.14 18.21 -20.68
C TYR A 279 21.69 17.58 -22.00
N PRO A 280 21.03 16.41 -21.96
CA PRO A 280 20.59 15.69 -23.16
C PRO A 280 19.37 16.34 -23.83
N VAL A 281 18.73 17.31 -23.18
CA VAL A 281 17.55 18.05 -23.65
C VAL A 281 17.64 19.50 -23.17
N ASP A 282 16.99 20.40 -23.89
CA ASP A 282 16.79 21.77 -23.42
C ASP A 282 15.64 21.85 -22.39
N ALA A 283 15.48 23.03 -21.77
CA ALA A 283 14.49 23.23 -20.73
C ALA A 283 13.04 23.09 -21.24
N SER A 284 12.77 23.47 -22.49
CA SER A 284 11.43 23.38 -23.10
C SER A 284 11.06 21.92 -23.37
N GLN A 285 11.99 21.15 -23.94
CA GLN A 285 11.86 19.72 -24.15
C GLN A 285 11.63 18.98 -22.83
N TRP A 286 12.42 19.28 -21.79
CA TRP A 286 12.24 18.71 -20.47
C TRP A 286 10.83 18.99 -19.91
N VAL A 287 10.39 20.25 -19.94
CA VAL A 287 9.06 20.64 -19.45
C VAL A 287 7.96 19.93 -20.25
N SER A 288 8.09 19.84 -21.57
CA SER A 288 7.11 19.18 -22.44
C SER A 288 6.97 17.69 -22.10
N VAL A 289 8.07 16.95 -22.03
CA VAL A 289 8.05 15.51 -21.74
C VAL A 289 7.57 15.24 -20.32
N ALA A 290 8.04 16.02 -19.34
CA ALA A 290 7.58 15.91 -17.96
C ALA A 290 6.07 16.21 -17.81
N THR A 291 5.56 17.19 -18.55
CA THR A 291 4.12 17.53 -18.54
C THR A 291 3.30 16.38 -19.09
N LYS A 292 3.69 15.80 -20.24
CA LYS A 292 3.01 14.64 -20.80
C LYS A 292 2.97 13.47 -19.81
N ALA A 293 4.05 13.22 -19.08
CA ALA A 293 4.11 12.16 -18.07
C ALA A 293 3.23 12.47 -16.84
N ILE A 294 3.17 13.73 -16.41
CA ILE A 294 2.28 14.18 -15.33
C ILE A 294 0.81 14.10 -15.74
N ASP A 295 0.49 14.39 -17.00
CA ASP A 295 -0.88 14.32 -17.51
C ASP A 295 -1.46 12.90 -17.42
N GLU A 296 -0.65 11.85 -17.54
CA GLU A 296 -1.09 10.48 -17.28
C GLU A 296 -1.51 10.26 -15.82
N ILE A 297 -0.80 10.86 -14.86
CA ILE A 297 -1.16 10.83 -13.43
C ILE A 297 -2.46 11.61 -13.19
N LEU A 298 -2.65 12.74 -13.87
CA LEU A 298 -3.90 13.50 -13.81
C LEU A 298 -5.07 12.74 -14.46
N GLY A 299 -4.81 11.98 -15.52
CA GLY A 299 -5.77 11.07 -16.15
C GLY A 299 -6.27 9.99 -15.19
N LEU A 300 -5.42 9.48 -14.30
CA LEU A 300 -5.86 8.57 -13.24
C LEU A 300 -6.87 9.24 -12.29
N ASN A 301 -6.67 10.49 -11.90
CA ASN A 301 -7.66 11.22 -11.08
C ASN A 301 -9.04 11.31 -11.74
N GLN A 302 -9.07 11.48 -13.07
CA GLN A 302 -10.31 11.48 -13.84
C GLN A 302 -10.97 10.10 -13.83
N ALA A 303 -10.21 9.04 -14.11
CA ALA A 303 -10.72 7.67 -14.07
C ALA A 303 -11.25 7.28 -12.67
N ILE A 304 -10.58 7.71 -11.60
CA ILE A 304 -11.08 7.52 -10.23
C ILE A 304 -12.39 8.30 -10.03
N GLY A 305 -12.49 9.53 -10.54
CA GLY A 305 -13.72 10.30 -10.53
C GLY A 305 -14.91 9.58 -11.18
N THR A 306 -14.70 9.03 -12.38
CA THR A 306 -15.69 8.24 -13.11
C THR A 306 -16.10 6.99 -12.30
N ALA A 307 -15.13 6.23 -11.80
CA ALA A 307 -15.39 5.03 -11.00
C ALA A 307 -16.20 5.33 -9.73
N THR A 308 -15.88 6.44 -9.02
CA THR A 308 -16.64 6.90 -7.86
C THR A 308 -18.08 7.26 -8.24
N ALA A 309 -18.29 7.99 -9.33
CA ALA A 309 -19.62 8.41 -9.77
C ALA A 309 -20.50 7.21 -10.16
N THR A 310 -19.93 6.25 -10.88
CA THR A 310 -20.61 4.99 -11.25
C THR A 310 -21.06 4.23 -10.01
N LEU A 311 -20.15 4.01 -9.06
CA LEU A 311 -20.46 3.28 -7.82
C LEU A 311 -21.53 3.99 -6.98
N ALA A 312 -21.47 5.32 -6.88
CA ALA A 312 -22.47 6.10 -6.17
C ALA A 312 -23.85 5.99 -6.84
N GLY A 313 -23.90 6.02 -8.19
CA GLY A 313 -25.12 5.83 -8.96
C GLY A 313 -25.74 4.45 -8.79
N GLU A 314 -24.93 3.40 -8.85
CA GLU A 314 -25.35 2.00 -8.59
C GLU A 314 -25.96 1.88 -7.19
N THR A 315 -25.30 2.43 -6.18
CA THR A 315 -25.76 2.39 -4.78
C THR A 315 -27.09 3.12 -4.59
N ALA A 316 -27.26 4.29 -5.21
CA ALA A 316 -28.50 5.06 -5.15
C ALA A 316 -29.66 4.36 -5.88
N SER A 317 -29.37 3.67 -7.00
CA SER A 317 -30.38 2.92 -7.77
C SER A 317 -30.82 1.62 -7.09
N GLY A 318 -29.90 0.90 -6.44
CA GLY A 318 -30.17 -0.32 -5.65
C GLY A 318 -30.84 -0.05 -4.31
N SER A 319 -30.78 1.18 -3.79
CA SER A 319 -31.44 1.61 -2.55
C SER A 319 -32.87 2.11 -2.76
N ARG A 320 -33.42 2.08 -3.98
CA ARG A 320 -34.85 2.35 -4.20
C ARG A 320 -35.66 1.19 -3.60
N PRO A 321 -36.54 1.44 -2.61
CA PRO A 321 -37.43 0.40 -2.12
C PRO A 321 -38.34 -0.06 -3.26
N HIS A 322 -38.13 -1.29 -3.74
CA HIS A 322 -39.08 -1.98 -4.58
C HIS A 322 -40.37 -2.22 -3.77
N GLY A 323 -41.41 -1.46 -4.06
CA GLY A 323 -42.69 -1.45 -3.35
C GLY A 323 -42.67 -0.32 -2.32
N TRP A 324 -43.45 0.75 -2.43
CA TRP A 324 -44.86 0.86 -2.73
C TRP A 324 -45.13 2.21 -3.43
N LEU A 325 -46.15 2.25 -4.29
CA LEU A 325 -46.73 3.40 -5.06
C LEU A 325 -46.67 3.25 -6.58
N ALA A 326 -47.16 2.11 -7.08
CA ALA A 326 -47.74 2.06 -8.42
C ALA A 326 -48.83 0.96 -8.45
N ARG A 327 -50.01 1.30 -7.92
CA ARG A 327 -51.35 0.90 -8.38
C ARG A 327 -52.40 1.44 -7.41
#